data_AF-A8DCK6-F1
#
_entry.id   AF-A8DCK6-F1
#
_cell.length_a   1.000
_cell.length_b   1.000
_cell.length_c   1.000
_cell.angle_alpha   90.00
_cell.angle_beta   90.00
_cell.angle_gamma   90.00
#
_symmetry.space_group_name_H-M   'P 1'
#
loop_
_entity.id
_entity.type
_entity.pdbx_description
1 polymer ?
#
loop_
_entity_poly.entity_id
_entity_poly.type
_entity_poly.pdbx_seq_one_letter_code
_entity_poly.pdbx_strand_id
1 'polypeptide(L)'
;GDGKLYKLIAKKCPDSCRPLSSHMGDTALHEALYSDKVTEKCFLKMLKESRKHLSDSSFKDLLNTPQEANGDTLLHLAASRGFGKACKVLLKAGVSVSVVNVEGKTPVDVADPSLKARPWLFGKSVVTMMAER
;
A
#
# COMPACT_ATOMS: atom_id res chain seq x y z
N GLY A 1 18.02 5.93 5.95
CA GLY A 1 16.66 6.44 6.14
C GLY A 1 16.60 7.65 5.26
N ASP A 2 16.32 7.44 3.97
CA ASP A 2 16.77 8.38 2.94
C ASP A 2 15.62 8.80 2.04
N GLY A 3 14.76 9.65 2.58
CA GLY A 3 13.75 10.37 1.79
C GLY A 3 14.34 11.28 0.70
N LYS A 4 15.67 11.48 0.67
CA LYS A 4 16.39 12.17 -0.42
C LYS A 4 16.52 11.31 -1.67
N LEU A 5 16.69 10.00 -1.55
CA LEU A 5 16.76 9.07 -2.67
C LEU A 5 15.41 9.00 -3.42
N TYR A 6 14.31 8.97 -2.66
CA TYR A 6 12.95 8.98 -3.22
C TYR A 6 12.61 10.29 -3.94
N LYS A 7 13.04 11.44 -3.40
CA LYS A 7 12.91 12.74 -4.06
C LYS A 7 13.71 12.82 -5.37
N LEU A 8 14.82 12.10 -5.48
CA LEU A 8 15.65 12.08 -6.67
C LEU A 8 15.00 11.25 -7.80
N ILE A 9 14.37 10.13 -7.46
CA ILE A 9 13.69 9.25 -8.43
C ILE A 9 12.43 9.91 -8.99
N ALA A 10 11.58 10.49 -8.12
CA ALA A 10 10.36 11.18 -8.56
C ALA A 10 10.64 12.47 -9.37
N LYS A 11 11.78 13.13 -9.15
CA LYS A 11 12.12 14.40 -9.82
C LYS A 11 12.77 14.20 -11.20
N LYS A 12 13.38 13.05 -11.47
CA LYS A 12 14.19 12.84 -12.69
C LYS A 12 13.40 12.30 -13.89
N CYS A 13 12.15 11.86 -13.71
CA CYS A 13 11.38 11.21 -14.77
C CYS A 13 9.89 11.67 -14.80
N PRO A 14 9.57 12.80 -15.44
CA PRO A 14 8.18 13.23 -15.66
C PRO A 14 7.47 12.42 -16.76
N ASP A 15 8.21 11.88 -17.74
CA ASP A 15 7.65 11.27 -18.96
C ASP A 15 7.79 9.75 -19.04
N SER A 16 8.18 9.10 -17.94
CA SER A 16 8.26 7.64 -17.84
C SER A 16 7.45 7.12 -16.66
N CYS A 17 6.14 7.41 -16.68
CA CYS A 17 5.12 6.56 -16.04
C CYS A 17 4.96 5.21 -16.80
N ARG A 18 6.04 4.65 -17.33
CA ARG A 18 6.12 3.19 -17.46
C ARG A 18 6.39 2.68 -16.05
N PRO A 19 5.77 1.58 -15.60
CA PRO A 19 6.16 0.98 -14.34
C PRO A 19 7.67 0.83 -14.39
N LEU A 20 8.37 1.58 -13.53
CA LEU A 20 9.82 1.48 -13.38
C LEU A 20 10.05 0.08 -12.82
N SER A 21 10.12 -0.89 -13.73
CA SER A 21 10.56 -2.24 -13.47
C SER A 21 12.01 -2.11 -13.00
N SER A 22 12.19 -1.92 -11.70
CA SER A 22 13.32 -2.54 -11.03
C SER A 22 13.27 -4.03 -11.37
N HIS A 23 14.36 -4.76 -11.20
CA HIS A 23 14.47 -6.17 -11.61
C HIS A 23 13.46 -7.14 -10.93
N MET A 24 12.47 -6.60 -10.20
CA MET A 24 11.38 -7.23 -9.47
C MET A 24 10.00 -6.56 -9.72
N GLY A 25 9.85 -5.63 -10.68
CA GLY A 25 8.55 -5.00 -11.03
C GLY A 25 7.84 -4.21 -9.93
N ASP A 26 8.51 -4.01 -8.79
CA ASP A 26 7.91 -3.45 -7.60
C ASP A 26 7.79 -1.93 -7.68
N THR A 27 6.58 -1.43 -7.43
CA THR A 27 6.36 0.01 -7.20
C THR A 27 7.16 0.45 -5.97
N ALA A 28 7.78 1.64 -6.00
CA ALA A 28 8.56 2.20 -4.89
C ALA A 28 7.82 2.25 -3.53
N LEU A 29 6.50 2.14 -3.53
CA LEU A 29 5.68 2.01 -2.32
C LEU A 29 5.70 0.60 -1.71
N HIS A 30 5.83 -0.46 -2.51
CA HIS A 30 5.96 -1.84 -2.02
C HIS A 30 7.30 -2.00 -1.28
N GLU A 31 8.41 -1.58 -1.90
CA GLU A 31 9.74 -1.58 -1.28
C GLU A 31 9.77 -0.82 0.05
N ALA A 32 9.05 0.30 0.13
CA ALA A 32 8.94 1.05 1.38
C ALA A 32 8.30 0.22 2.50
N LEU A 33 7.31 -0.63 2.19
CA LEU A 33 6.70 -1.51 3.17
C LEU A 33 7.55 -2.76 3.49
N TYR A 34 8.53 -3.14 2.67
CA TYR A 34 9.50 -4.17 3.07
C TYR A 34 10.52 -3.65 4.06
N SER A 35 10.89 -2.37 3.96
CA SER A 35 11.87 -1.78 4.85
C SER A 35 11.39 -1.76 6.29
N ASP A 36 12.12 -2.42 7.19
CA ASP A 36 11.86 -2.42 8.63
C ASP A 36 11.87 -1.00 9.24
N LYS A 37 12.63 -0.08 8.63
CA LYS A 37 12.75 1.32 9.09
C LYS A 37 11.54 2.19 8.73
N VAL A 38 10.63 1.72 7.89
CA VAL A 38 9.47 2.51 7.47
C VAL A 38 8.36 2.38 8.50
N THR A 39 7.98 3.54 9.04
CA THR A 39 6.82 3.67 9.92
C THR A 39 5.56 3.98 9.12
N GLU A 40 4.39 3.68 9.68
CA GLU A 40 3.09 4.05 9.12
C GLU A 40 3.03 5.53 8.71
N LYS A 41 3.62 6.43 9.51
CA LYS A 41 3.65 7.88 9.24
C LYS A 41 4.44 8.20 7.97
N CYS A 42 5.59 7.55 7.77
CA CYS A 42 6.40 7.72 6.56
C CYS A 42 5.61 7.24 5.33
N PHE A 43 5.02 6.05 5.41
CA PHE A 43 4.24 5.48 4.32
C PHE A 43 3.04 6.36 3.95
N LEU A 44 2.28 6.86 4.93
CA LEU A 44 1.18 7.81 4.70
C LEU A 44 1.64 9.10 4.02
N LYS A 45 2.84 9.60 4.35
CA LYS A 45 3.42 10.78 3.69
C LYS A 45 3.76 10.48 2.23
N MET A 46 4.27 9.28 1.94
CA MET A 46 4.55 8.84 0.57
C MET A 46 3.26 8.73 -0.26
N LEU A 47 2.21 8.08 0.27
CA LEU A 47 0.91 7.99 -0.39
C LEU A 47 0.33 9.37 -0.73
N LYS A 48 0.38 10.31 0.22
CA LYS A 48 -0.08 11.68 0.01
C LYS A 48 0.72 12.41 -1.06
N GLU A 49 2.02 12.18 -1.12
CA GLU A 49 2.88 12.80 -2.13
C GLU A 49 2.61 12.21 -3.51
N SER A 50 2.54 10.89 -3.65
CA SER A 50 2.21 10.22 -4.92
C SER A 50 0.85 10.67 -5.47
N ARG A 51 -0.15 10.86 -4.61
CA ARG A 51 -1.46 11.38 -5.02
C ARG A 51 -1.43 12.79 -5.63
N LYS A 52 -0.44 13.63 -5.31
CA LYS A 52 -0.33 14.97 -5.89
C LYS A 52 0.19 14.97 -7.33
N HIS A 53 0.94 13.94 -7.69
CA HIS A 53 1.62 13.84 -8.99
C HIS A 53 0.91 12.89 -9.96
N LEU A 54 -0.17 12.22 -9.52
CA LEU A 54 -0.90 11.22 -10.29
C LEU A 54 -2.37 11.62 -10.43
N SER A 55 -2.97 11.30 -11.57
CA SER A 55 -4.43 11.35 -11.74
C SER A 55 -5.12 10.31 -10.85
N ASP A 56 -6.40 10.52 -10.53
CA ASP A 56 -7.14 9.59 -9.66
C ASP A 56 -7.20 8.16 -10.25
N SER A 57 -7.24 8.01 -11.58
CA SER A 57 -7.19 6.70 -12.24
C SER A 57 -5.83 6.03 -12.09
N SER A 58 -4.74 6.71 -12.47
CA SER A 58 -3.39 6.16 -12.36
C SER A 58 -2.98 5.89 -10.91
N PHE A 59 -3.45 6.72 -9.97
CA PHE A 59 -3.25 6.47 -8.55
C PHE A 59 -3.99 5.20 -8.11
N LYS A 60 -5.23 4.99 -8.54
CA LYS A 60 -6.00 3.79 -8.20
C LYS A 60 -5.38 2.52 -8.79
N ASP A 61 -4.90 2.58 -10.03
CA ASP A 61 -4.22 1.45 -10.67
C ASP A 61 -2.96 1.07 -9.88
N LEU A 62 -2.12 2.05 -9.55
CA LEU A 62 -0.90 1.88 -8.75
C LEU A 62 -1.16 1.18 -7.40
N LEU A 63 -2.28 1.47 -6.74
CA LEU A 63 -2.60 0.86 -5.45
C LEU A 63 -3.11 -0.59 -5.55
N ASN A 64 -3.69 -0.95 -6.71
CA ASN A 64 -4.18 -2.30 -6.98
C ASN A 64 -3.13 -3.20 -7.62
N THR A 65 -2.04 -2.64 -8.12
CA THR A 65 -0.94 -3.41 -8.71
C THR A 65 -0.38 -4.40 -7.69
N PRO A 66 -0.41 -5.71 -7.99
CA PRO A 66 0.27 -6.71 -7.17
C PRO A 66 1.78 -6.62 -7.35
N GLN A 67 2.51 -6.90 -6.28
CA GLN A 67 3.97 -7.07 -6.30
C GLN A 67 4.36 -8.31 -7.11
N GLU A 68 5.48 -8.31 -7.83
CA GLU A 68 5.86 -9.51 -8.61
C GLU A 68 6.38 -10.65 -7.74
N ALA A 69 7.04 -10.34 -6.61
CA ALA A 69 7.69 -11.34 -5.78
C ALA A 69 6.71 -12.35 -5.15
N ASN A 70 5.53 -11.89 -4.71
CA ASN A 70 4.56 -12.69 -3.96
C ASN A 70 3.11 -12.36 -4.31
N GLY A 71 2.86 -11.44 -5.25
CA GLY A 71 1.51 -11.01 -5.62
C GLY A 71 0.85 -10.11 -4.58
N ASP A 72 1.58 -9.69 -3.55
CA ASP A 72 1.04 -8.85 -2.48
C ASP A 72 0.76 -7.44 -3.01
N THR A 73 -0.47 -6.96 -2.83
CA THR A 73 -0.78 -5.55 -3.08
C THR A 73 -0.32 -4.67 -1.90
N LEU A 74 -0.31 -3.36 -2.08
CA LEU A 74 -0.05 -2.42 -0.99
C LEU A 74 -0.96 -2.64 0.23
N LEU A 75 -2.19 -3.14 0.02
CA LEU A 75 -3.10 -3.44 1.11
C LEU A 75 -2.68 -4.69 1.89
N HIS A 76 -2.17 -5.74 1.23
CA HIS A 76 -1.61 -6.93 1.89
C HIS A 76 -0.46 -6.52 2.82
N LEU A 77 0.51 -5.78 2.28
CA LEU A 77 1.69 -5.35 3.04
C LEU A 77 1.31 -4.40 4.19
N ALA A 78 0.39 -3.46 3.97
CA ALA A 78 -0.06 -2.55 5.03
C ALA A 78 -0.83 -3.29 6.13
N ALA A 79 -1.63 -4.29 5.77
CA ALA A 79 -2.37 -5.11 6.71
C ALA A 79 -1.42 -5.99 7.55
N SER A 80 -0.44 -6.62 6.89
CA SER A 80 0.58 -7.46 7.54
C SER A 80 1.45 -6.68 8.53
N ARG A 81 1.73 -5.40 8.28
CA ARG A 81 2.47 -4.53 9.22
C ARG A 81 1.61 -3.91 10.33
N GLY A 82 0.31 -4.18 10.36
CA GLY A 82 -0.61 -3.55 11.31
C GLY A 82 -0.81 -2.05 11.10
N PHE A 83 -0.56 -1.54 9.89
CA PHE A 83 -0.69 -0.11 9.56
C PHE A 83 -2.15 0.26 9.32
N GLY A 84 -2.96 0.27 10.39
CA GLY A 84 -4.42 0.45 10.31
C GLY A 84 -4.85 1.78 9.68
N LYS A 85 -4.12 2.89 9.90
CA LYS A 85 -4.42 4.18 9.24
C LYS A 85 -4.04 4.14 7.77
N ALA A 86 -2.93 3.49 7.41
CA ALA A 86 -2.58 3.28 6.01
C ALA A 86 -3.63 2.45 5.28
N CYS A 87 -4.05 1.33 5.87
CA CYS A 87 -5.14 0.49 5.38
C CYS A 87 -6.41 1.30 5.15
N LYS A 88 -6.80 2.17 6.09
CA LYS A 88 -7.96 3.05 5.93
C LYS A 88 -7.84 4.02 4.76
N VAL A 89 -6.65 4.58 4.53
CA VAL A 89 -6.40 5.49 3.40
C VAL A 89 -6.47 4.72 2.07
N LEU A 90 -5.90 3.53 2.01
CA LEU A 90 -5.97 2.64 0.85
C LEU A 90 -7.43 2.24 0.54
N LEU A 91 -8.19 1.81 1.55
CA LEU A 91 -9.62 1.49 1.39
C LEU A 91 -10.44 2.69 0.90
N LYS A 92 -10.15 3.89 1.42
CA LYS A 92 -10.78 5.13 0.96
C LYS A 92 -10.41 5.51 -0.47
N ALA A 93 -9.25 5.07 -0.96
CA ALA A 93 -8.84 5.24 -2.34
C ALA A 93 -9.52 4.25 -3.30
N GLY A 94 -10.36 3.34 -2.80
CA GLY A 94 -11.10 2.38 -3.63
C GLY A 94 -10.24 1.20 -4.10
N VAL A 95 -9.26 0.81 -3.30
CA VAL A 95 -8.45 -0.40 -3.53
C VAL A 95 -9.34 -1.63 -3.40
N SER A 96 -9.12 -2.60 -4.28
CA SER A 96 -9.79 -3.89 -4.27
C SER A 96 -9.26 -4.73 -3.11
N VAL A 97 -10.19 -5.21 -2.28
CA VAL A 97 -9.91 -6.00 -1.07
C VAL A 97 -9.99 -7.50 -1.34
N SER A 98 -10.54 -7.89 -2.49
CA SER A 98 -10.71 -9.27 -2.93
C SER A 98 -9.51 -9.80 -3.72
N VAL A 99 -8.48 -8.98 -3.92
CA VAL A 99 -7.25 -9.42 -4.59
C VAL A 99 -6.57 -10.46 -3.71
N VAL A 100 -6.19 -11.59 -4.30
CA VAL A 100 -5.40 -12.62 -3.64
C VAL A 100 -3.97 -12.56 -4.13
N ASN A 101 -3.03 -12.80 -3.23
CA ASN A 101 -1.62 -12.93 -3.54
C ASN A 101 -1.30 -14.33 -4.12
N VAL A 102 -0.03 -14.62 -4.41
CA VAL A 102 0.42 -15.92 -4.97
C VAL A 102 0.14 -17.09 -4.02
N GLU A 103 0.06 -16.84 -2.71
CA GLU A 103 -0.33 -17.85 -1.72
C GLU A 103 -1.86 -18.07 -1.63
N GLY A 104 -2.65 -17.36 -2.45
CA GLY A 104 -4.11 -17.40 -2.39
C GLY A 104 -4.71 -16.69 -1.18
N LYS A 105 -3.93 -15.84 -0.50
CA LYS A 105 -4.37 -15.08 0.68
C LYS A 105 -4.86 -13.70 0.28
N THR A 106 -5.92 -13.24 0.93
CA THR A 106 -6.41 -11.85 0.82
C THR A 106 -5.68 -10.94 1.81
N PRO A 107 -5.84 -9.59 1.70
CA PRO A 107 -5.28 -8.66 2.68
C PRO A 107 -5.77 -8.91 4.11
N VAL A 108 -6.97 -9.47 4.26
CA VAL A 108 -7.55 -9.85 5.57
C VAL A 108 -6.82 -11.04 6.17
N ASP A 109 -6.43 -12.00 5.35
CA ASP A 109 -5.78 -13.24 5.80
C ASP A 109 -4.36 -12.97 6.30
N VAL A 110 -3.65 -12.04 5.66
CA VAL A 110 -2.31 -11.60 6.06
C VAL A 110 -2.33 -10.49 7.13
N ALA A 111 -3.50 -10.03 7.57
CA ALA A 111 -3.62 -8.90 8.48
C ALA A 111 -3.05 -9.19 9.88
N ASP A 112 -2.26 -8.25 10.40
CA ASP A 112 -1.71 -8.32 11.74
C ASP A 112 -2.83 -8.44 12.79
N PRO A 113 -2.68 -9.32 13.81
CA PRO A 113 -3.70 -9.52 14.84
C PRO A 113 -4.12 -8.24 15.58
N SER A 114 -3.25 -7.25 15.68
CA SER A 114 -3.57 -5.95 16.31
C SER A 114 -4.68 -5.19 15.59
N LEU A 115 -4.87 -5.42 14.28
CA LEU A 115 -5.96 -4.84 13.50
C LEU A 115 -7.33 -5.44 13.88
N LYS A 116 -7.35 -6.69 14.36
CA LYS A 116 -8.57 -7.37 14.83
C LYS A 116 -8.98 -6.90 16.23
N ALA A 117 -8.01 -6.52 17.06
CA ALA A 117 -8.20 -6.27 18.49
C ALA A 117 -8.86 -4.92 18.87
N ARG A 118 -9.10 -4.00 17.92
CA ARG A 118 -9.67 -2.67 18.22
C ARG A 118 -10.90 -2.35 17.37
N PRO A 119 -12.12 -2.52 17.92
CA PRO A 119 -13.25 -1.70 17.49
C PRO A 119 -12.88 -0.25 17.85
N TRP A 120 -12.51 0.54 16.85
CA TRP A 120 -12.29 1.96 17.07
C TRP A 120 -13.63 2.57 17.46
N LEU A 121 -13.64 3.35 18.55
CA LEU A 121 -14.78 3.70 19.43
C LEU A 121 -16.15 4.07 18.84
N PHE A 122 -16.34 4.19 17.52
CA PHE A 122 -17.64 4.34 16.86
C PHE A 122 -17.71 3.69 15.45
N GLY A 123 -16.94 2.65 15.15
CA GLY A 123 -16.95 2.02 13.82
C GLY A 123 -16.31 0.63 13.73
N LYS A 124 -16.64 -0.09 12.65
CA LYS A 124 -16.14 -1.44 12.33
C LYS A 124 -14.61 -1.50 12.31
N SER A 125 -14.02 -2.63 12.70
CA SER A 125 -12.55 -2.84 12.62
C SER A 125 -12.07 -2.68 11.18
N VAL A 126 -10.81 -2.28 10.98
CA VAL A 126 -10.17 -2.22 9.65
C VAL A 126 -10.29 -3.57 8.93
N VAL A 127 -10.17 -4.68 9.66
CA VAL A 127 -10.32 -6.03 9.10
C VAL A 127 -11.76 -6.27 8.65
N THR A 128 -12.74 -5.84 9.43
CA THR A 128 -14.16 -5.89 9.04
C THR A 128 -14.43 -5.02 7.82
N MET A 129 -13.82 -3.84 7.72
CA MET A 129 -13.96 -2.97 6.54
C MET A 129 -13.36 -3.57 5.27
N MET A 130 -12.33 -4.41 5.40
CA MET A 130 -11.75 -5.15 4.28
C MET A 130 -12.60 -6.37 3.89
N ALA A 131 -13.29 -7.00 4.85
CA ALA A 131 -14.10 -8.20 4.60
C ALA A 131 -15.49 -7.90 3.99
N GLU A 132 -15.99 -6.66 4.10
CA GLU A 132 -17.35 -6.27 3.71
C GLU A 132 -17.46 -5.52 2.36
N ARG A 133 -16.37 -5.42 1.59
CA ARG A 133 -16.31 -4.65 0.33
C ARG A 133 -15.97 -5.51 -0.86
#